data_AF-A0A7S2QBW6-F1
#
_entry.id   AF-A0A7S2QBW6-F1
#
_cell.length_a   1.000
_cell.length_b   1.000
_cell.length_c   1.000
_cell.angle_alpha   90.00
_cell.angle_beta   90.00
_cell.angle_gamma   90.00
#
_symmetry.space_group_name_H-M   'P 1'
#
loop_
_entity.id
_entity.type
_entity.pdbx_description
1 polymer ?
#
loop_
_entity_poly.entity_id
_entity_poly.type
_entity_poly.pdbx_seq_one_letter_code
_entity_poly.pdbx_strand_id
1 'polypeptide(L)'
;VGYLCCLVSVVGFGSNYIPVKRVDVKDGVFFSLCLSCGVFLVGLVQWAAFGFYRFEPFAMLGGVVWAVGNACVPFIIQRCGLGAGQLVWSVTNMLTGWACGTFGLLGKSKDTVEHFGVNC
;
A
#
# COMPACT_ATOMS: atom_id res chain seq x y z
N VAL A 1 11.64 4.99 -16.60
CA VAL A 1 10.32 5.40 -16.08
C VAL A 1 10.01 4.79 -14.71
N GLY A 2 10.20 3.47 -14.52
CA GLY A 2 9.94 2.81 -13.23
C GLY A 2 10.64 3.46 -12.02
N TYR A 3 11.94 3.73 -12.10
CA TYR A 3 12.69 4.36 -11.00
C TYR A 3 12.19 5.76 -10.60
N LEU A 4 11.75 6.57 -11.57
CA LEU A 4 11.16 7.89 -11.28
C LEU A 4 9.83 7.76 -10.54
N CYS A 5 8.99 6.81 -10.96
CA CYS A 5 7.73 6.52 -10.27
C CYS A 5 7.98 6.04 -8.84
N CYS A 6 8.97 5.16 -8.64
CA CYS A 6 9.40 4.71 -7.32
C CYS A 6 9.85 5.87 -6.43
N LEU A 7 10.65 6.80 -6.95
CA LEU A 7 11.09 7.98 -6.18
C LEU A 7 9.91 8.85 -5.73
N VAL A 8 8.95 9.12 -6.63
CA VAL A 8 7.74 9.89 -6.30
C VAL A 8 6.90 9.16 -5.26
N SER A 9 6.74 7.84 -5.37
CA SER A 9 6.02 7.03 -4.39
C SER A 9 6.70 7.03 -3.02
N VAL A 10 8.03 6.92 -2.96
CA VAL A 10 8.78 6.93 -1.69
C VAL A 10 8.58 8.27 -0.97
N VAL A 11 8.64 9.39 -1.70
CA VAL A 11 8.41 10.72 -1.12
C VAL A 11 6.95 10.86 -0.65
N GLY A 12 5.99 10.43 -1.46
CA GLY A 12 4.55 10.55 -1.16
C GLY A 12 4.07 9.67 0.00
N PHE A 13 4.46 8.39 0.02
CA PHE A 13 4.11 7.46 1.09
C PHE A 13 4.93 7.70 2.36
N GLY A 14 6.21 8.07 2.24
CA GLY A 14 7.07 8.40 3.38
C GLY A 14 6.63 9.68 4.10
N SER A 15 6.11 10.67 3.36
CA SER A 15 5.68 11.95 3.94
C SER A 15 4.24 11.94 4.48
N ASN A 16 3.43 10.96 4.08
CA ASN A 16 1.99 10.93 4.36
C ASN A 16 1.65 10.96 5.86
N TYR A 17 2.51 10.36 6.69
CA TYR A 17 2.29 10.25 8.13
C TYR A 17 3.14 11.22 8.97
N ILE A 18 3.93 12.08 8.35
CA ILE A 18 4.68 13.15 9.06
C ILE A 18 3.73 14.17 9.73
N PRO A 19 2.59 14.59 9.12
CA PRO A 19 1.65 15.52 9.74
C PRO A 19 0.97 14.96 11.00
N VAL A 20 0.77 13.65 11.07
CA VAL A 20 0.22 12.91 12.23
C VAL A 20 1.09 13.10 13.48
N LYS A 21 2.38 13.45 13.30
CA LYS A 21 3.31 13.72 14.40
C LYS A 21 3.20 15.14 14.96
N ARG A 22 2.62 16.09 14.22
CA ARG A 22 2.47 17.51 14.63
C ARG A 22 1.08 17.86 15.11
N VAL A 23 0.07 17.09 14.70
CA VAL A 23 -1.33 17.30 15.09
C VAL A 23 -1.75 16.07 15.89
N ASP A 24 -2.11 16.26 17.16
CA ASP A 24 -2.66 15.19 18.00
C ASP A 24 -3.93 14.66 17.33
N VAL A 25 -3.81 13.51 16.67
CA VAL A 25 -4.94 12.84 16.03
C VAL A 25 -5.75 12.20 17.14
N LYS A 26 -6.56 13.01 17.83
CA LYS A 26 -7.49 12.59 18.88
C LYS A 26 -8.43 11.49 18.38
N ASP A 27 -8.78 11.49 17.09
CA ASP A 27 -9.60 10.46 16.43
C ASP A 27 -8.89 9.87 15.20
N GLY A 28 -8.07 8.83 15.42
CA GLY A 28 -7.37 8.10 14.34
C GLY A 28 -8.31 7.55 13.27
N VAL A 29 -9.55 7.27 13.65
CA VAL A 29 -10.62 6.77 12.76
C VAL A 29 -11.04 7.82 11.72
N PHE A 30 -11.12 9.10 12.10
CA PHE A 30 -11.50 10.17 11.18
C PHE A 30 -10.43 10.37 10.09
N PHE A 31 -9.15 10.29 10.47
CA PHE A 31 -8.04 10.36 9.51
C PHE A 31 -8.09 9.22 8.48
N SER A 32 -8.34 7.99 8.95
CA SER A 32 -8.43 6.82 8.07
C SER A 32 -9.66 6.86 7.16
N LEU A 33 -10.77 7.43 7.64
CA LEU A 33 -11.97 7.70 6.84
C LEU A 33 -11.66 8.72 5.73
N CYS A 34 -11.04 9.85 6.05
CA CYS A 34 -10.67 10.87 5.06
C CYS A 34 -9.70 10.32 3.99
N LEU A 35 -8.72 9.51 4.39
CA LEU A 35 -7.82 8.83 3.46
C LEU A 35 -8.58 7.88 2.53
N SER A 36 -9.49 7.09 3.09
CA SER A 36 -10.33 6.15 2.32
C SER A 36 -11.25 6.89 1.35
N CYS A 37 -11.85 8.01 1.77
CA CYS A 37 -12.64 8.88 0.89
C CYS A 37 -11.80 9.48 -0.23
N GLY A 38 -10.56 9.92 0.05
CA GLY A 38 -9.64 10.43 -0.96
C GLY A 38 -9.31 9.38 -2.03
N VAL A 39 -8.97 8.16 -1.62
CA VAL A 39 -8.68 7.07 -2.56
C VAL A 39 -9.93 6.66 -3.36
N PHE A 40 -11.11 6.67 -2.74
CA PHE A 40 -12.36 6.43 -3.44
C PHE A 40 -12.64 7.48 -4.53
N LEU A 41 -12.43 8.77 -4.23
CA LEU A 41 -12.58 9.86 -5.20
C LEU A 41 -11.59 9.73 -6.37
N VAL A 42 -10.32 9.45 -6.08
CA VAL A 42 -9.30 9.21 -7.11
C VAL A 42 -9.69 7.99 -7.96
N GLY A 43 -10.20 6.93 -7.34
CA GLY A 43 -10.72 5.74 -8.03
C GLY A 43 -11.92 6.04 -8.93
N LEU A 44 -12.85 6.91 -8.49
CA LEU A 44 -13.98 7.37 -9.31
C LEU A 44 -13.51 8.21 -10.51
N VAL A 45 -12.54 9.10 -10.33
CA VAL A 45 -11.96 9.89 -11.42
C VAL A 45 -11.27 8.99 -12.43
N GLN A 46 -10.51 7.99 -11.97
CA GLN A 46 -9.86 7.00 -12.82
C GLN A 46 -10.90 6.19 -13.62
N TRP A 47 -11.97 5.75 -12.96
CA TRP A 47 -13.07 5.02 -13.58
C TRP A 47 -13.79 5.85 -14.66
N ALA A 48 -13.97 7.15 -14.42
CA ALA A 48 -14.52 8.06 -15.42
C ALA A 48 -13.57 8.31 -16.60
N ALA A 49 -12.25 8.38 -16.36
CA ALA A 49 -11.25 8.71 -17.38
C ALA A 49 -10.89 7.55 -18.33
N PHE A 50 -10.90 6.31 -17.84
CA PHE A 50 -10.45 5.13 -18.61
C PHE A 50 -11.61 4.20 -19.02
N GLY A 51 -12.86 4.53 -18.68
CA GLY A 51 -14.06 3.78 -19.04
C GLY A 51 -14.47 2.72 -18.01
N PHE A 52 -15.72 2.26 -18.12
CA PHE A 52 -16.35 1.32 -17.17
C PHE A 52 -15.53 0.01 -17.04
N TYR A 53 -14.80 -0.14 -15.94
CA TYR A 53 -14.15 -1.41 -15.61
C TYR A 53 -15.20 -2.47 -15.27
N ARG A 54 -14.99 -3.70 -15.75
CA ARG A 54 -15.80 -4.86 -15.39
C ARG A 54 -15.53 -5.19 -13.91
N PHE A 55 -16.59 -5.28 -13.10
CA PHE A 55 -16.48 -5.57 -11.67
C PHE A 55 -15.96 -7.00 -11.45
N GLU A 56 -14.68 -7.12 -11.12
CA GLU A 56 -14.06 -8.39 -10.74
C GLU A 56 -14.06 -8.50 -9.20
N PRO A 57 -14.84 -9.40 -8.59
CA PRO A 57 -14.96 -9.51 -7.13
C PRO A 57 -13.62 -9.78 -6.43
N PHE A 58 -12.72 -10.47 -7.14
CA PHE A 58 -11.39 -10.80 -6.63
C PHE A 58 -10.51 -9.56 -6.43
N ALA A 59 -10.63 -8.55 -7.30
CA ALA A 59 -9.93 -7.28 -7.15
C ALA A 59 -10.51 -6.46 -5.97
N MET A 60 -11.82 -6.56 -5.72
CA MET A 60 -12.47 -5.88 -4.59
C MET A 60 -11.99 -6.41 -3.24
N LEU A 61 -11.69 -7.70 -3.11
CA LEU A 61 -11.13 -8.27 -1.87
C LEU A 61 -9.81 -7.60 -1.48
N GLY A 62 -8.93 -7.31 -2.45
CA GLY A 62 -7.70 -6.56 -2.21
C GLY A 62 -7.97 -5.15 -1.68
N GLY A 63 -8.99 -4.47 -2.21
CA GLY A 63 -9.45 -3.16 -1.72
C GLY A 63 -10.01 -3.21 -0.30
N VAL A 64 -10.78 -4.24 0.03
CA VAL A 64 -11.32 -4.45 1.40
C VAL A 64 -10.18 -4.69 2.38
N VAL A 65 -9.22 -5.56 2.05
CA VAL A 65 -8.04 -5.82 2.89
C VAL A 65 -7.22 -4.55 3.09
N TRP A 66 -7.04 -3.74 2.05
CA TRP A 66 -6.34 -2.47 2.12
C TRP A 66 -7.07 -1.44 3.02
N ALA A 67 -8.40 -1.35 2.94
CA ALA A 67 -9.21 -0.45 3.76
C ALA A 67 -9.18 -0.85 5.24
N VAL A 68 -9.30 -2.15 5.55
CA VAL A 68 -9.18 -2.67 6.91
C VAL A 68 -7.77 -2.39 7.47
N GLY A 69 -6.73 -2.59 6.66
CA GLY A 69 -5.36 -2.27 7.01
C GLY A 69 -5.18 -0.80 7.38
N ASN A 70 -5.69 0.12 6.56
CA ASN A 70 -5.61 1.57 6.84
C ASN A 70 -6.42 1.97 8.08
N ALA A 71 -7.55 1.32 8.36
CA ALA A 71 -8.31 1.57 9.59
C ALA A 71 -7.53 1.19 10.85
N CYS A 72 -6.68 0.15 10.77
CA CYS A 72 -5.85 -0.31 11.87
C CYS A 72 -4.55 0.51 12.06
N VAL A 73 -4.04 1.18 11.03
CA VAL A 73 -2.79 1.96 11.08
C VAL A 73 -2.76 3.04 12.18
N PRO A 74 -3.80 3.88 12.36
CA PRO A 74 -3.82 4.89 13.43
C PRO A 74 -3.75 4.27 14.84
N PHE A 75 -4.43 3.14 15.06
CA PHE A 75 -4.36 2.42 16.34
C PHE A 75 -2.95 1.88 16.61
N ILE A 76 -2.27 1.38 15.58
CA ILE A 76 -0.89 0.88 15.68
C ILE A 76 0.08 2.03 15.95
N ILE A 77 -0.07 3.18 15.28
CA ILE A 77 0.79 4.35 15.47
C ILE A 77 0.65 4.90 16.90
N GLN A 78 -0.58 4.97 17.44
CA GLN A 78 -0.80 5.41 18.82
C GLN A 78 -0.22 4.43 19.87
N ARG A 79 -0.12 3.13 19.56
CA ARG A 79 0.35 2.09 20.50
C ARG A 79 1.86 1.80 20.41
N CYS A 80 2.41 1.72 19.20
CA CYS A 80 3.79 1.30 18.92
C CYS A 80 4.69 2.43 18.36
N GLY A 81 4.12 3.58 17.99
CA GLY A 81 4.84 4.68 17.38
C GLY A 81 5.00 4.55 15.86
N LEU A 82 5.16 5.70 15.21
CA LEU A 82 5.18 5.82 13.74
C LEU A 82 6.33 5.04 13.08
N GLY A 83 7.52 5.06 13.69
CA GLY A 83 8.71 4.41 13.14
C GLY A 83 8.61 2.89 13.13
N ALA A 84 8.14 2.28 14.23
CA ALA A 84 7.96 0.83 14.32
C ALA A 84 6.89 0.35 13.31
N GLY A 85 5.78 1.08 13.17
CA GLY A 85 4.74 0.75 12.19
C GLY A 85 5.23 0.77 10.74
N GLN A 86 6.01 1.78 10.35
CA GLN A 86 6.57 1.87 9.00
C GLN A 86 7.62 0.79 8.70
N LEU A 87 8.42 0.39 9.70
CA LEU A 87 9.38 -0.72 9.55
C LEU A 87 8.67 -2.05 9.34
N VAL A 88 7.64 -2.35 10.15
CA VAL A 88 6.85 -3.58 10.01
C VAL A 88 6.20 -3.65 8.63
N TRP A 89 5.61 -2.54 8.16
CA TRP A 89 5.03 -2.50 6.81
C TRP A 89 6.08 -2.72 5.71
N SER A 90 7.24 -2.07 5.80
CA SER A 90 8.31 -2.26 4.82
C SER A 90 8.79 -3.72 4.77
N VAL A 91 8.95 -4.36 5.94
CA VAL A 91 9.33 -5.78 6.04
C VAL A 91 8.24 -6.67 5.44
N THR A 92 6.97 -6.44 5.75
CA THR A 92 5.85 -7.19 5.16
C THR A 92 5.82 -7.04 3.64
N ASN A 93 6.01 -5.84 3.09
CA ASN A 93 6.04 -5.62 1.64
C ASN A 93 7.21 -6.37 0.97
N MET A 94 8.39 -6.36 1.59
CA MET A 94 9.55 -7.10 1.07
C MET A 94 9.32 -8.62 1.12
N LEU A 95 8.77 -9.13 2.23
CA LEU A 95 8.45 -10.55 2.37
C LEU A 95 7.35 -11.00 1.41
N THR A 96 6.30 -10.19 1.23
CA THR A 96 5.24 -10.46 0.25
C THR A 96 5.78 -10.38 -1.18
N GLY A 97 6.65 -9.43 -1.49
CA GLY A 97 7.34 -9.33 -2.77
C GLY A 97 8.21 -10.56 -3.07
N TRP A 98 9.01 -10.99 -2.09
CA TRP A 98 9.82 -12.20 -2.19
C TRP A 98 8.96 -13.45 -2.34
N ALA A 99 7.88 -13.58 -1.56
CA ALA A 99 6.97 -14.73 -1.60
C ALA A 99 6.21 -14.79 -2.94
N CYS A 100 5.69 -13.65 -3.43
CA CYS A 100 5.04 -13.57 -4.73
C CYS A 100 6.00 -13.92 -5.88
N GLY A 101 7.26 -13.45 -5.83
CA GLY A 101 8.27 -13.80 -6.85
C GLY A 101 8.71 -15.26 -6.80
N THR A 102 8.88 -15.83 -5.60
CA THR A 102 9.34 -17.21 -5.39
C THR A 102 8.24 -18.23 -5.72
N PHE A 103 7.00 -17.98 -5.30
CA PHE A 103 5.89 -18.93 -5.44
C PHE A 103 4.98 -18.66 -6.64
N GLY A 104 5.12 -17.53 -7.34
CA GLY A 104 4.29 -17.19 -8.50
C GLY A 104 2.79 -17.04 -8.16
N LEU A 105 2.48 -16.68 -6.91
CA LEU A 105 1.09 -16.50 -6.49
C LEU A 105 0.51 -15.21 -7.11
N LEU A 106 -0.68 -15.30 -7.71
CA LEU A 106 -1.43 -14.27 -8.46
C LEU A 106 -1.18 -14.19 -9.98
N GLY A 107 -0.88 -15.32 -10.63
CA GLY A 107 -0.95 -15.42 -12.10
C GLY A 107 0.25 -14.86 -12.87
N LYS A 108 1.34 -14.51 -12.17
CA LYS A 108 2.65 -14.33 -12.83
C LYS A 108 3.33 -15.68 -13.01
N SER A 109 3.79 -15.96 -14.23
CA SER A 109 4.72 -17.05 -14.51
C SER A 109 5.91 -16.92 -13.55
N LYS A 110 6.37 -18.04 -12.97
CA LYS A 110 7.61 -18.07 -12.19
C LYS A 110 8.67 -17.26 -12.93
N ASP A 111 9.30 -16.30 -12.27
CA ASP A 111 10.51 -15.71 -12.80
C ASP A 111 11.56 -16.85 -12.83
N THR A 112 11.71 -17.50 -13.99
CA THR A 112 12.75 -18.49 -14.19
C THR A 112 14.07 -17.75 -14.02
N VAL A 113 14.76 -18.03 -12.93
CA VAL A 113 16.05 -17.43 -12.59
C VAL A 113 17.07 -17.92 -13.62
N GLU A 114 17.24 -17.20 -14.72
CA GLU A 114 18.22 -17.56 -15.76
C GLU A 114 19.66 -17.23 -15.32
N HIS A 115 19.86 -16.33 -14.35
CA HIS A 115 21.21 -16.01 -13.83
C HIS A 115 21.28 -16.02 -12.30
N PHE A 116 21.90 -17.09 -11.78
CA PHE A 116 22.16 -17.38 -10.37
C PHE A 116 23.13 -16.40 -9.67
N GLY A 117 23.64 -15.38 -10.36
CA GLY A 117 24.81 -14.58 -9.93
C GLY A 117 24.59 -13.09 -9.63
N VAL A 118 23.37 -12.56 -9.74
CA VAL A 118 23.13 -11.10 -9.61
C VAL A 118 22.31 -10.68 -8.39
N ASN A 119 22.03 -11.61 -7.47
CA ASN A 119 21.38 -11.32 -6.18
C ASN A 119 22.26 -11.76 -4.98
N CYS A 120 23.56 -11.46 -5.06
CA CYS A 120 24.42 -11.36 -3.88
C CYS A 120 24.68 -9.88 -3.60
#